data_AF-A0A963SMP3-F1
#
_entry.id   AF-A0A963SMP3-F1
#
_cell.length_a   1.000
_cell.length_b   1.000
_cell.length_c   1.000
_cell.angle_alpha   90.00
_cell.angle_beta   90.00
_cell.angle_gamma   90.00
#
_symmetry.space_group_name_H-M   'P 1'
#
loop_
_entity.id
_entity.type
_entity.pdbx_description
1 polymer ?
#
loop_
_entity_poly.entity_id
_entity_poly.type
_entity_poly.pdbx_seq_one_letter_code
_entity_poly.pdbx_strand_id
1 'polypeptide(L)'
;MGIVFISLFGLLVFAAIVGGLAIGAVVALEALAPGKGWKLRAIWAALFGGYVPALVPLGALIAEEGLSREGTIAILSLLVGGLIFAVLLGFPAAYFFARGREAKRNPASPADTFE
;
A
#
# COMPACT_ATOMS: atom_id res chain seq x y z
N MET A 1 14.48 4.18 28.33
CA MET A 1 14.48 4.86 27.00
C MET A 1 14.82 3.93 25.82
N GLY A 2 15.63 2.87 25.97
CA GLY A 2 16.05 2.02 24.84
C GLY A 2 14.94 1.27 24.10
N ILE A 3 13.95 0.68 24.80
CA ILE A 3 12.90 -0.15 24.17
C ILE A 3 11.96 0.69 23.29
N VAL A 4 11.54 1.87 23.76
CA VAL A 4 10.65 2.78 23.02
C VAL A 4 11.29 3.25 21.72
N PHE A 5 12.60 3.53 21.74
CA PHE A 5 13.34 3.96 20.55
C PHE A 5 13.37 2.86 19.47
N ILE A 6 13.61 1.60 19.86
CA ILE A 6 13.65 0.45 18.95
C ILE A 6 12.27 0.22 18.33
N SER A 7 11.19 0.26 19.12
CA SER A 7 9.83 0.07 18.64
C SER A 7 9.40 1.17 17.66
N LEU A 8 9.72 2.42 17.96
CA LEU A 8 9.40 3.55 17.07
C LEU A 8 10.17 3.45 15.75
N PHE A 9 11.46 3.12 15.82
CA PHE A 9 12.29 2.94 14.63
C PHE A 9 11.77 1.79 13.76
N GLY A 10 11.41 0.64 14.35
CA GLY A 10 10.80 -0.48 13.64
C GLY A 10 9.50 -0.10 12.93
N LEU A 11 8.63 0.66 13.59
CA LEU A 11 7.40 1.16 12.99
C LEU A 11 7.66 2.08 11.79
N LEU A 12 8.64 2.98 11.91
CA LEU A 12 9.02 3.88 10.80
C LEU A 12 9.59 3.11 9.61
N VAL A 13 10.45 2.11 9.86
CA VAL A 13 10.99 1.24 8.80
C VAL A 13 9.86 0.49 8.11
N PHE A 14 8.93 -0.08 8.87
CA PHE A 14 7.78 -0.78 8.31
C PHE A 14 6.91 0.16 7.45
N ALA A 15 6.64 1.37 7.94
CA ALA A 15 5.91 2.38 7.19
C ALA A 15 6.61 2.77 5.89
N ALA A 16 7.94 2.92 5.92
CA ALA A 16 8.75 3.20 4.73
C ALA A 16 8.70 2.05 3.71
N ILE A 17 8.69 0.79 4.17
CA ILE A 17 8.56 -0.38 3.29
C ILE A 17 7.19 -0.37 2.59
N VAL A 18 6.10 -0.24 3.35
CA VAL A 18 4.73 -0.20 2.79
C VAL A 18 4.58 0.95 1.80
N GLY A 19 5.03 2.14 2.16
CA GLY A 19 4.98 3.32 1.30
C GLY A 19 5.85 3.17 0.05
N GLY A 20 7.06 2.63 0.19
CA GLY A 20 7.99 2.37 -0.92
C GLY A 20 7.43 1.35 -1.92
N LEU A 21 6.84 0.26 -1.43
CA LEU A 21 6.17 -0.75 -2.26
C LEU A 21 4.97 -0.14 -3.01
N ALA A 22 4.16 0.68 -2.34
CA ALA A 22 3.04 1.36 -2.96
C ALA A 22 3.52 2.32 -4.07
N ILE A 23 4.58 3.11 -3.83
CA ILE A 23 5.15 4.00 -4.85
C ILE A 23 5.70 3.19 -6.03
N GLY A 24 6.44 2.11 -5.79
CA GLY A 24 6.94 1.23 -6.84
C GLY A 24 5.81 0.63 -7.68
N ALA A 25 4.71 0.23 -7.04
CA ALA A 25 3.53 -0.29 -7.73
C ALA A 25 2.84 0.78 -8.58
N VAL A 26 2.81 2.05 -8.18
CA VAL A 26 2.31 3.14 -9.04
C VAL A 26 3.12 3.21 -10.34
N VAL A 27 4.46 3.20 -10.26
CA VAL A 27 5.33 3.25 -11.44
C VAL A 27 5.09 2.04 -12.35
N ALA A 28 4.99 0.84 -11.77
CA ALA A 28 4.71 -0.38 -12.53
C ALA A 28 3.33 -0.31 -13.24
N LEU A 29 2.29 0.16 -12.55
CA LEU A 29 0.94 0.27 -13.12
C LEU A 29 0.82 1.35 -14.19
N GLU A 30 1.65 2.38 -14.16
CA GLU A 30 1.74 3.34 -15.26
C GLU A 30 2.28 2.70 -16.54
N ALA A 31 3.29 1.83 -16.41
CA ALA A 31 3.88 1.13 -17.55
C ALA A 31 2.96 0.01 -18.09
N LEU A 32 2.35 -0.77 -17.19
CA LEU A 32 1.56 -1.96 -17.55
C LEU A 32 0.11 -1.64 -17.92
N ALA A 33 -0.45 -0.55 -17.39
CA ALA A 33 -1.84 -0.18 -17.61
C ALA A 33 -1.99 1.34 -17.88
N PRO A 34 -1.38 1.88 -18.95
CA PRO A 34 -1.33 3.31 -19.25
C PRO A 34 -2.70 3.96 -19.49
N GLY A 35 -3.74 3.19 -19.83
CA GLY A 35 -5.11 3.69 -20.00
C GLY A 35 -5.93 3.84 -18.70
N LYS A 36 -5.48 3.30 -17.55
CA LYS A 36 -6.20 3.43 -16.28
C LYS A 36 -5.96 4.79 -15.65
N GLY A 37 -7.02 5.45 -15.15
CA GLY A 37 -6.89 6.71 -14.43
C GLY A 37 -5.99 6.61 -13.20
N TRP A 38 -5.25 7.69 -12.89
CA TRP A 38 -4.27 7.73 -11.81
C TRP A 38 -4.86 7.36 -10.44
N LYS A 39 -6.13 7.70 -10.18
CA LYS A 39 -6.85 7.36 -8.94
C LYS A 39 -6.94 5.84 -8.75
N LEU A 40 -7.31 5.12 -9.81
CA LEU A 40 -7.46 3.67 -9.77
C LEU A 40 -6.09 2.99 -9.60
N ARG A 41 -5.04 3.52 -10.25
CA ARG A 41 -3.66 3.05 -10.03
C ARG A 41 -3.22 3.24 -8.58
N ALA A 42 -3.51 4.40 -7.98
CA ALA A 42 -3.18 4.66 -6.59
C ALA A 42 -3.87 3.68 -5.63
N ILE A 43 -5.14 3.34 -5.88
CA ILE A 43 -5.88 2.33 -5.09
C ILE A 43 -5.20 0.96 -5.21
N TRP A 44 -4.94 0.47 -6.42
CA TRP A 44 -4.29 -0.83 -6.61
C TRP A 44 -2.88 -0.88 -6.03
N ALA A 45 -2.13 0.20 -6.19
CA ALA A 45 -0.80 0.33 -5.63
C ALA A 45 -0.79 0.34 -4.09
N ALA A 46 -1.77 1.02 -3.49
CA ALA A 46 -1.94 1.05 -2.03
C ALA A 46 -2.27 -0.35 -1.48
N LEU A 47 -3.19 -1.08 -2.13
CA LEU A 47 -3.50 -2.46 -1.77
C LEU A 47 -2.25 -3.34 -1.88
N PHE A 48 -1.51 -3.24 -2.98
CA PHE A 48 -0.26 -3.97 -3.14
C PHE A 48 0.73 -3.68 -2.00
N GLY A 49 0.99 -2.41 -1.70
CA GLY A 49 1.88 -2.02 -0.61
C GLY A 49 1.45 -2.53 0.77
N GLY A 50 0.14 -2.51 1.06
CA GLY A 50 -0.40 -2.97 2.35
C GLY A 50 -0.43 -4.49 2.53
N TYR A 51 -0.69 -5.25 1.46
CA TYR A 51 -0.83 -6.70 1.52
C TYR A 51 0.48 -7.49 1.30
N VAL A 52 1.45 -6.95 0.57
CA VAL A 52 2.72 -7.65 0.32
C VAL A 52 3.44 -8.08 1.60
N PRO A 53 3.55 -7.24 2.65
CA PRO A 53 4.16 -7.67 3.91
C PRO A 53 3.41 -8.80 4.62
N ALA A 54 2.10 -8.94 4.37
CA ALA A 54 1.27 -9.99 4.96
C ALA A 54 1.44 -11.34 4.24
N LEU A 55 2.05 -11.41 3.06
CA LEU A 55 2.20 -12.65 2.29
C LEU A 55 3.09 -13.69 2.99
N VAL A 56 4.17 -13.23 3.65
CA VAL A 56 5.09 -14.12 4.37
C VAL A 56 4.40 -14.80 5.56
N PRO A 57 3.80 -14.06 6.52
CA PRO A 57 3.09 -14.70 7.62
C PRO A 57 1.86 -15.48 7.14
N LEU A 58 1.20 -15.07 6.06
CA LEU A 58 0.09 -15.82 5.48
C LEU A 58 0.55 -17.19 4.96
N GLY A 59 1.67 -17.25 4.25
CA GLY A 59 2.24 -18.50 3.76
C GLY A 59 2.65 -19.43 4.89
N ALA A 60 3.29 -18.90 5.93
CA ALA A 60 3.66 -19.67 7.13
C ALA A 60 2.41 -20.23 7.83
N LEU A 61 1.38 -19.41 8.03
CA LEU A 61 0.14 -19.79 8.68
C LEU A 61 -0.59 -20.90 7.91
N ILE A 62 -0.68 -20.80 6.58
CA ILE A 62 -1.28 -21.85 5.74
C ILE A 62 -0.49 -23.16 5.81
N ALA A 63 0.85 -23.08 5.88
CA ALA A 63 1.70 -24.26 5.96
C ALA A 63 1.57 -24.98 7.32
N GLU A 64 1.37 -24.25 8.41
CA GLU A 64 1.30 -24.80 9.77
C GLU A 64 -0.13 -25.27 10.15
N GLU A 65 -1.13 -24.41 9.91
CA GLU A 65 -2.50 -24.61 10.41
C GLU A 65 -3.49 -25.05 9.32
N GLY A 66 -3.09 -24.96 8.05
CA GLY A 66 -3.99 -25.19 6.92
C GLY A 66 -5.21 -24.28 6.97
N LEU A 67 -6.38 -24.84 6.65
CA LEU A 67 -7.68 -24.14 6.72
C LEU A 67 -8.48 -24.56 7.97
N SER A 68 -7.79 -24.79 9.09
CA SER A 68 -8.45 -24.97 10.38
C SER A 68 -9.27 -23.73 10.76
N ARG A 69 -10.16 -23.85 11.75
CA ARG A 69 -10.95 -22.70 12.24
C ARG A 69 -10.04 -21.58 12.74
N GLU A 70 -8.98 -21.94 13.47
CA GLU A 70 -8.00 -21.01 14.03
C GLU A 70 -7.14 -20.39 12.93
N GLY A 71 -6.65 -21.20 11.99
CA GLY A 71 -5.96 -20.74 10.78
C GLY A 71 -6.80 -19.76 9.98
N THR A 72 -8.09 -20.05 9.78
CA THR A 72 -9.02 -19.15 9.06
C THR A 72 -9.18 -17.79 9.76
N ILE A 73 -9.33 -17.78 11.10
CA ILE A 73 -9.43 -16.53 11.87
C ILE A 73 -8.14 -15.70 11.76
N ALA A 74 -6.98 -16.36 11.82
CA ALA A 74 -5.69 -15.70 11.66
C ALA A 74 -5.48 -15.16 10.23
N ILE A 75 -5.89 -15.90 9.20
CA ILE A 75 -5.89 -15.43 7.80
C ILE A 75 -6.75 -14.16 7.67
N LEU A 76 -7.98 -14.19 8.19
CA LEU A 76 -8.87 -13.02 8.14
C LEU A 76 -8.27 -11.81 8.87
N SER A 77 -7.60 -12.05 10.00
CA SER A 77 -6.92 -10.99 10.77
C SER A 77 -5.76 -10.37 9.97
N LEU A 78 -4.98 -11.18 9.26
CA LEU A 78 -3.93 -10.69 8.35
C LEU A 78 -4.52 -9.89 7.18
N LEU A 79 -5.67 -10.31 6.65
CA LEU A 79 -6.34 -9.58 5.58
C LEU A 79 -6.81 -8.20 6.05
N VAL A 80 -7.45 -8.13 7.22
CA VAL A 80 -7.87 -6.87 7.83
C VAL A 80 -6.65 -5.99 8.15
N GLY A 81 -5.58 -6.56 8.70
CA GLY A 81 -4.34 -5.83 8.95
C GLY A 81 -3.71 -5.26 7.68
N GLY A 82 -3.64 -6.05 6.61
CA GLY A 82 -3.18 -5.61 5.29
C GLY A 82 -4.01 -4.47 4.72
N LEU A 83 -5.33 -4.52 4.89
CA LEU A 83 -6.23 -3.42 4.50
C LEU A 83 -5.96 -2.14 5.31
N ILE A 84 -5.75 -2.26 6.63
CA ILE A 84 -5.41 -1.12 7.48
C ILE A 84 -4.10 -0.48 7.02
N PHE A 85 -3.06 -1.27 6.72
CA PHE A 85 -1.80 -0.76 6.20
C PHE A 85 -1.96 -0.14 4.81
N ALA A 86 -2.77 -0.74 3.94
CA ALA A 86 -3.09 -0.17 2.63
C ALA A 86 -3.75 1.21 2.77
N VAL A 87 -4.68 1.39 3.70
CA VAL A 87 -5.38 2.66 3.90
C VAL A 87 -4.51 3.70 4.59
N LEU A 88 -3.81 3.34 5.68
CA LEU A 88 -3.09 4.30 6.51
C LEU A 88 -1.72 4.69 5.96
N LEU A 89 -1.06 3.78 5.23
CA LEU A 89 0.33 3.96 4.80
C LEU A 89 0.43 3.91 3.27
N GLY A 90 -0.14 2.87 2.66
CA GLY A 90 -0.06 2.65 1.21
C GLY A 90 -0.78 3.74 0.41
N PHE A 91 -2.00 4.11 0.81
CA PHE A 91 -2.84 5.04 0.07
C PHE A 91 -2.31 6.46 0.08
N PRO A 92 -1.91 7.07 1.23
CA PRO A 92 -1.29 8.39 1.20
C PRO A 92 -0.05 8.42 0.29
N ALA A 93 0.86 7.44 0.44
CA ALA A 93 2.07 7.37 -0.37
C ALA A 93 1.76 7.26 -1.87
N ALA A 94 0.91 6.32 -2.26
CA ALA A 94 0.51 6.11 -3.65
C ALA A 94 -0.29 7.29 -4.22
N TYR A 95 -1.20 7.87 -3.45
CA TYR A 95 -2.07 8.96 -3.86
C TYR A 95 -1.26 10.22 -4.17
N PHE A 96 -0.42 10.69 -3.23
CA PHE A 96 0.34 11.91 -3.43
C PHE A 96 1.35 11.75 -4.57
N PHE A 97 1.97 10.57 -4.68
CA PHE A 97 2.89 10.29 -5.77
C PHE A 97 2.19 10.23 -7.14
N ALA A 98 1.09 9.48 -7.25
CA ALA A 98 0.33 9.37 -8.50
C ALA A 98 -0.27 10.72 -8.93
N ARG A 99 -0.85 11.47 -7.98
CA ARG A 99 -1.39 12.83 -8.24
C ARG A 99 -0.30 13.79 -8.69
N GLY A 100 0.86 13.77 -8.02
CA GLY A 100 2.00 14.61 -8.39
C GLY A 100 2.56 14.31 -9.79
N ARG A 101 2.52 13.04 -10.21
CA ARG A 101 2.91 12.64 -11.56
C ARG A 101 1.87 13.03 -12.60
N GLU A 102 0.59 12.87 -12.28
CA GLU A 102 -0.50 13.29 -13.18
C GLU A 102 -0.46 14.80 -13.42
N ALA A 103 -0.32 15.60 -12.36
CA ALA A 103 -0.24 17.05 -12.47
C ALA A 103 0.96 17.53 -13.33
N LYS A 104 2.04 16.74 -13.41
CA LYS A 104 3.19 17.04 -14.29
C LYS A 104 2.93 16.67 -15.75
N ARG A 105 2.09 15.65 -16.00
CA ARG A 105 1.72 15.22 -17.36
C ARG A 105 0.61 16.09 -17.96
N ASN A 106 -0.37 16.43 -17.13
CA ASN A 106 -1.51 17.28 -17.44
C ASN A 106 -1.49 18.47 -16.49
N PRO A 107 -0.55 19.44 -16.67
CA PRO A 107 -0.60 20.68 -15.91
C PRO A 107 -1.94 21.33 -16.21
N ALA A 108 -2.73 21.62 -15.17
CA ALA A 108 -3.99 22.34 -15.33
C ALA A 108 -3.73 23.60 -16.16
N SER A 109 -4.49 23.78 -17.24
CA SER A 109 -4.56 25.09 -17.88
C SER A 109 -5.11 26.06 -16.83
N PRO A 110 -4.56 27.27 -16.67
CA PRO A 110 -5.08 28.26 -15.72
C PRO A 110 -6.61 28.51 -15.83
N ALA A 111 -7.24 28.12 -16.93
CA ALA A 111 -8.68 28.18 -17.17
C ALA A 111 -9.53 27.18 -16.34
N ASP A 112 -8.97 26.09 -15.80
CA ASP A 112 -9.75 25.03 -15.13
C ASP A 112 -9.86 25.22 -13.61
N THR A 113 -9.50 26.39 -13.08
CA THR A 113 -9.47 26.67 -11.63
C THR A 113 -10.71 27.40 -11.09
N PHE A 114 -11.74 27.61 -11.92
CA PHE A 114 -12.98 28.29 -11.54
C PHE A 114 -14.23 27.47 -11.93
N GLU A 115 -14.35 26.22 -11.49
CA GLU A 115 -15.64 25.51 -11.38
C GLU A 115 -15.71 24.65 -10.12
#